data_AF-A0A4Q5R877-F1
#
_entry.id   AF-A0A4Q5R877-F1
#
_cell.length_a   1.000
_cell.length_b   1.000
_cell.length_c   1.000
_cell.angle_alpha   90.00
_cell.angle_beta   90.00
_cell.angle_gamma   90.00
#
_symmetry.space_group_name_H-M   'P 1'
#
loop_
_entity.id
_entity.type
_entity.pdbx_description
1 polymer ?
#
loop_
_entity_poly.entity_id
_entity_poly.type
_entity_poly.pdbx_seq_one_letter_code
_entity_poly.pdbx_strand_id
1 'polypeptide(L)'
;MPTLAPAELSRQLRLGHSPDLTRRRWIIGLSLVTVAAGQIVTLYQTGVISHLPDPPLAILDSDKVDASDYAYKRLQMPDAPAMIVTGGITTILASAGGQERAATLPWLPVALLGKTLIDLVTNVQLGREEWQENKK
;
A
#
# COMPACT_ATOMS: atom_id res chain seq x y z
N MET A 1 -30.02 -3.87 -1.63
CA MET A 1 -29.09 -4.98 -1.34
C MET A 1 -29.13 -5.22 0.16
N PRO A 2 -29.41 -6.43 0.66
CA PRO A 2 -29.44 -6.64 2.11
C PRO A 2 -28.04 -6.45 2.66
N THR A 3 -27.86 -5.38 3.42
CA THR A 3 -26.61 -5.07 4.12
C THR A 3 -26.55 -5.92 5.38
N LEU A 4 -25.41 -6.57 5.62
CA LEU A 4 -25.17 -7.26 6.89
C LEU A 4 -25.37 -6.28 8.05
N ALA A 5 -26.01 -6.74 9.13
CA ALA A 5 -26.04 -5.98 10.37
C ALA A 5 -24.59 -5.71 10.84
N PRO A 6 -24.28 -4.53 11.40
CA PRO A 6 -22.89 -4.19 11.80
C PRO A 6 -22.24 -5.20 12.75
N ALA A 7 -23.03 -5.77 13.68
CA ALA A 7 -22.56 -6.80 14.60
C ALA A 7 -22.13 -8.08 13.86
N GLU A 8 -22.87 -8.47 12.83
CA GLU A 8 -22.57 -9.65 12.02
C GLU A 8 -21.34 -9.42 11.14
N LEU A 9 -21.22 -8.24 10.53
CA LEU A 9 -20.01 -7.87 9.78
C LEU A 9 -18.76 -7.90 10.67
N SER A 10 -18.85 -7.33 11.87
CA SER A 10 -17.78 -7.33 12.87
C SER A 10 -17.36 -8.77 13.25
N ARG A 11 -18.35 -9.63 13.52
CA ARG A 11 -18.12 -11.05 13.84
C ARG A 11 -17.42 -11.77 12.69
N GLN A 12 -17.90 -11.59 11.46
CA GLN A 12 -17.31 -12.24 10.28
C GLN A 12 -15.87 -11.77 10.02
N LEU A 13 -15.58 -10.47 10.07
CA LEU A 13 -14.23 -9.96 9.81
C LEU A 13 -13.22 -10.40 10.88
N ARG A 14 -13.61 -10.34 12.16
CA ARG A 14 -12.71 -10.62 13.29
C ARG A 14 -12.52 -12.12 13.54
N LEU A 15 -13.60 -12.89 13.44
CA LEU A 15 -13.65 -14.27 13.91
C LEU A 15 -13.94 -15.28 12.79
N GLY A 16 -14.29 -14.82 11.58
CA GLY A 16 -14.51 -15.69 10.43
C GLY A 16 -13.22 -16.39 9.99
N HIS A 17 -13.39 -17.62 9.49
CA HIS A 17 -12.31 -18.45 8.98
C HIS A 17 -12.71 -18.94 7.59
N SER A 18 -12.01 -18.45 6.57
CA SER A 18 -12.12 -18.94 5.20
C SER A 18 -10.82 -18.64 4.45
N PRO A 19 -10.51 -19.41 3.37
CA PRO A 19 -9.35 -19.11 2.53
C PRO A 19 -9.36 -17.69 1.94
N ASP A 20 -10.54 -17.14 1.61
CA ASP A 20 -10.68 -15.75 1.15
C ASP A 20 -10.32 -14.74 2.25
N LEU A 21 -10.88 -14.89 3.46
CA LEU A 21 -10.59 -14.00 4.58
C LEU A 21 -9.10 -14.02 4.95
N THR A 22 -8.46 -15.20 4.94
CA THR A 22 -7.02 -15.32 5.19
C THR A 22 -6.20 -14.55 4.17
N ARG A 23 -6.51 -14.67 2.86
CA ARG A 23 -5.83 -13.90 1.81
C ARG A 23 -6.03 -12.41 1.97
N ARG A 24 -7.25 -11.97 2.30
CA ARG A 24 -7.55 -10.55 2.55
C ARG A 24 -6.77 -10.00 3.74
N ARG A 25 -6.62 -10.76 4.82
CA ARG A 25 -5.80 -10.38 5.98
C ARG A 25 -4.33 -10.19 5.60
N TRP A 26 -3.79 -11.08 4.75
CA TRP A 26 -2.45 -10.88 4.20
C TRP A 26 -2.33 -9.61 3.36
N ILE A 27 -3.29 -9.37 2.46
CA ILE A 27 -3.33 -8.13 1.65
C ILE A 27 -3.39 -6.89 2.55
N ILE A 28 -4.24 -6.91 3.58
CA ILE A 28 -4.35 -5.82 4.57
C ILE A 28 -3.01 -5.63 5.30
N GLY A 29 -2.41 -6.70 5.83
CA GLY A 29 -1.16 -6.64 6.56
C GLY A 29 -0.02 -6.07 5.71
N LEU A 30 0.15 -6.57 4.49
CA LEU A 30 1.15 -6.07 3.55
C LEU A 30 0.90 -4.61 3.16
N SER A 31 -0.36 -4.24 2.92
CA SER A 31 -0.72 -2.86 2.59
C SER A 31 -0.46 -1.90 3.76
N LEU A 32 -0.70 -2.33 4.99
CA LEU A 32 -0.38 -1.55 6.19
C LEU A 32 1.12 -1.41 6.42
N VAL A 33 1.93 -2.42 6.06
CA VAL A 33 3.39 -2.29 6.04
C VAL A 33 3.82 -1.23 5.01
N THR A 34 3.24 -1.23 3.80
CA THR A 34 3.49 -0.17 2.81
C THR A 34 3.11 1.22 3.33
N VAL A 35 1.96 1.34 4.00
CA VAL A 35 1.53 2.62 4.60
C VAL A 35 2.50 3.08 5.70
N ALA A 36 2.92 2.17 6.58
CA ALA A 36 3.88 2.49 7.63
C ALA A 36 5.24 2.94 7.07
N ALA A 37 5.74 2.25 6.03
CA ALA A 37 6.95 2.69 5.32
C ALA A 37 6.77 4.08 4.71
N GLY A 38 5.66 4.31 3.99
CA GLY A 38 5.35 5.61 3.41
C GLY A 38 5.26 6.74 4.44
N GLN A 39 4.73 6.47 5.65
CA GLN A 39 4.71 7.43 6.75
C GLN A 39 6.13 7.80 7.21
N ILE A 40 7.00 6.82 7.43
CA ILE A 40 8.38 7.04 7.86
C ILE A 40 9.15 7.82 6.79
N VAL A 41 9.04 7.43 5.52
CA VAL A 41 9.72 8.12 4.41
C VAL A 41 9.15 9.53 4.22
N THR A 42 7.84 9.74 4.38
CA THR A 42 7.25 11.09 4.35
C THR A 42 7.82 11.98 5.44
N LEU A 43 8.01 11.47 6.67
CA LEU A 43 8.63 12.23 7.76
C LEU A 43 10.05 12.65 7.40
N TYR A 44 10.81 11.78 6.74
CA TYR A 44 12.17 12.08 6.28
C TYR A 44 12.17 13.12 5.16
N GLN A 45 11.40 12.88 4.09
CA GLN A 45 11.34 13.76 2.92
C GLN A 45 10.77 15.16 3.21
N THR A 46 10.03 15.31 4.31
CA THR A 46 9.53 16.62 4.78
C THR A 46 10.42 17.25 5.86
N GLY A 47 11.51 16.58 6.25
CA GLY A 47 12.49 17.10 7.22
C GLY A 47 12.03 17.02 8.68
N VAL A 48 10.97 16.27 8.99
CA VAL A 48 10.55 16.03 10.39
C VAL A 48 11.56 15.14 11.11
N ILE A 49 12.14 14.17 10.39
CA ILE A 49 13.28 13.38 10.85
C ILE A 49 14.46 13.57 9.89
N SER A 50 15.68 13.43 10.41
CA SER A 50 16.90 13.68 9.64
C SER A 50 17.57 12.44 9.06
N HIS A 51 17.09 11.24 9.42
CA HIS A 51 17.63 9.96 8.97
C HIS A 51 16.55 8.89 9.01
N LEU A 52 16.57 7.97 8.05
CA LEU A 52 15.70 6.80 8.03
C LEU A 52 16.22 5.69 8.95
N PRO A 53 15.34 4.83 9.48
CA PRO A 53 15.75 3.70 10.32
C PRO A 53 16.37 2.58 9.46
N ASP A 54 17.59 2.80 8.98
CA ASP A 54 18.30 1.85 8.13
C ASP A 54 18.97 0.73 8.95
N PRO A 55 18.97 -0.52 8.45
CA PRO A 55 19.83 -1.57 8.98
C PRO A 55 21.31 -1.16 8.87
N PRO A 56 22.19 -1.61 9.78
CA PRO A 56 23.61 -1.24 9.78
C PRO A 56 24.41 -1.98 8.69
N LEU A 57 23.99 -1.87 7.43
CA LEU A 57 24.63 -2.45 6.26
C LEU A 57 24.98 -1.31 5.30
N ALA A 58 26.26 -1.10 5.03
CA ALA A 58 26.76 0.02 4.23
C ALA A 58 26.26 0.06 2.76
N ILE A 59 25.59 -1.00 2.29
CA ILE A 59 24.96 -1.06 0.96
C ILE A 59 23.50 -0.58 0.96
N LEU A 60 22.89 -0.38 2.14
CA LEU A 60 21.52 0.09 2.32
C LEU A 60 21.60 1.51 2.89
N ASP A 61 21.58 2.49 1.99
CA ASP A 61 21.54 3.92 2.30
C ASP A 61 20.21 4.46 1.75
N SER A 62 19.14 4.34 2.55
CA SER A 62 17.80 4.76 2.12
C SER A 62 17.72 6.27 2.06
N ASP A 63 18.45 6.98 2.94
CA ASP A 63 18.56 8.43 2.91
C ASP A 63 18.96 8.97 1.54
N LYS A 64 19.95 8.34 0.90
CA LYS A 64 20.42 8.70 -0.44
C LYS A 64 19.34 8.49 -1.51
N VAL A 65 18.55 7.43 -1.42
CA VAL A 65 17.49 7.11 -2.40
C VAL A 65 16.31 8.05 -2.22
N ASP A 66 15.82 8.17 -0.98
CA ASP A 66 14.59 8.92 -0.65
C ASP A 66 14.81 10.44 -0.65
N ALA A 67 16.06 10.93 -0.62
CA ALA A 67 16.40 12.34 -0.83
C ALA A 67 16.87 12.67 -2.25
N SER A 68 16.79 11.73 -3.20
CA SER A 68 17.20 11.96 -4.59
C SER A 68 16.27 12.93 -5.34
N ASP A 69 16.77 13.56 -6.41
CA ASP A 69 15.95 14.42 -7.29
C ASP A 69 14.70 13.69 -7.84
N TYR A 70 14.83 12.37 -8.07
CA TYR A 70 13.73 11.54 -8.56
C TYR A 70 12.57 11.47 -7.57
N ALA A 71 12.86 11.40 -6.26
CA ALA A 71 11.87 11.30 -5.20
C ALA A 71 10.95 12.54 -5.11
N TYR A 72 11.34 13.67 -5.71
CA TYR A 72 10.58 14.92 -5.76
C TYR A 72 10.13 15.30 -7.18
N LYS A 73 10.35 14.43 -8.17
CA LYS A 73 10.20 14.73 -9.60
C LYS A 73 8.78 15.04 -10.02
N ARG A 74 7.77 14.57 -9.27
CA ARG A 74 6.35 14.69 -9.64
C ARG A 74 5.66 15.73 -8.76
N LEU A 75 4.92 16.64 -9.40
CA LEU A 75 4.04 17.61 -8.73
C LEU A 75 4.71 18.53 -7.69
N GLN A 76 6.04 18.68 -7.73
CA GLN A 76 6.82 19.42 -6.72
C GLN A 76 6.53 18.93 -5.29
N MET A 77 6.30 17.64 -5.13
CA MET A 77 6.04 17.02 -3.84
C MET A 77 6.90 15.77 -3.66
N PRO A 78 7.19 15.37 -2.42
CA PRO A 78 7.73 14.05 -2.13
C PRO A 78 6.82 12.94 -2.66
N ASP A 79 7.40 11.82 -3.06
CA ASP A 79 6.69 10.67 -3.62
C ASP A 79 6.08 9.73 -2.57
N ALA A 80 6.67 9.64 -1.37
CA ALA A 80 6.21 8.74 -0.30
C ALA A 80 4.75 8.94 0.16
N PRO A 81 4.17 10.15 0.17
CA PRO A 81 2.74 10.33 0.43
C PRO A 81 1.84 9.51 -0.51
N ALA A 82 2.26 9.29 -1.76
CA ALA A 82 1.51 8.44 -2.69
C ALA A 82 1.48 6.97 -2.24
N MET A 83 2.54 6.48 -1.58
CA MET A 83 2.57 5.14 -0.97
C MET A 83 1.51 4.98 0.12
N ILE A 84 1.32 6.01 0.95
CA ILE A 84 0.29 6.03 2.00
C ILE A 84 -1.10 5.94 1.38
N VAL A 85 -1.37 6.77 0.38
CA VAL A 85 -2.68 6.81 -0.30
C VAL A 85 -2.96 5.48 -0.99
N THR A 86 -2.00 4.95 -1.75
CA THR A 86 -2.19 3.72 -2.52
C THR A 86 -2.40 2.50 -1.62
N GLY A 87 -1.60 2.36 -0.55
CA GLY A 87 -1.75 1.28 0.45
C GLY A 87 -3.03 1.43 1.29
N GLY A 88 -3.44 2.67 1.58
CA GLY A 88 -4.70 2.96 2.26
C GLY A 88 -5.92 2.52 1.44
N ILE A 89 -5.96 2.83 0.14
CA ILE A 89 -7.03 2.39 -0.77
C ILE A 89 -7.11 0.85 -0.82
N THR A 90 -5.97 0.17 -0.97
CA THR A 90 -5.93 -1.29 -0.98
C THR A 90 -6.43 -1.88 0.34
N THR A 91 -6.06 -1.28 1.48
CA THR A 91 -6.54 -1.68 2.82
C THR A 91 -8.05 -1.52 2.94
N ILE A 92 -8.61 -0.39 2.50
CA ILE A 92 -10.05 -0.13 2.49
C ILE A 92 -10.77 -1.20 1.67
N LEU A 93 -10.35 -1.41 0.41
CA LEU A 93 -10.97 -2.39 -0.49
C LEU A 93 -10.85 -3.83 0.04
N ALA A 94 -9.72 -4.21 0.63
CA ALA A 94 -9.52 -5.54 1.19
C ALA A 94 -10.31 -5.77 2.49
N SER A 95 -10.50 -4.73 3.30
CA SER A 95 -11.25 -4.79 4.56
C SER A 95 -12.77 -4.77 4.37
N ALA A 96 -13.27 -4.19 3.27
CA ALA A 96 -14.70 -4.03 3.03
C ALA A 96 -15.43 -5.36 2.72
N GLY A 97 -16.65 -5.51 3.24
CA GLY A 97 -17.55 -6.64 3.02
C GLY A 97 -17.27 -7.86 3.90
N GLY A 98 -18.32 -8.64 4.16
CA GLY A 98 -18.26 -9.85 4.98
C GLY A 98 -17.51 -11.02 4.33
N GLN A 99 -17.66 -12.21 4.89
CA GLN A 99 -16.99 -13.44 4.43
C GLN A 99 -17.42 -13.84 3.01
N GLU A 100 -18.71 -13.69 2.70
CA GLU A 100 -19.32 -14.05 1.41
C GLU A 100 -19.32 -12.87 0.41
N ARG A 101 -18.44 -11.87 0.59
CA ARG A 101 -18.50 -10.61 -0.19
C ARG A 101 -18.42 -10.82 -1.69
N ALA A 102 -17.79 -11.90 -2.17
CA ALA A 102 -17.72 -12.20 -3.59
C ALA A 102 -19.10 -12.46 -4.20
N ALA A 103 -20.01 -13.08 -3.45
CA ALA A 103 -21.38 -13.33 -3.88
C ALA A 103 -22.29 -12.13 -3.62
N THR A 104 -22.13 -11.45 -2.48
CA THR A 104 -23.07 -10.39 -2.06
C THR A 104 -22.69 -9.00 -2.54
N LEU A 105 -21.40 -8.74 -2.78
CA LEU A 105 -20.83 -7.44 -3.18
C LEU A 105 -19.71 -7.66 -4.22
N PRO A 106 -20.00 -8.24 -5.40
CA PRO A 106 -18.98 -8.66 -6.37
C PRO A 106 -18.13 -7.50 -6.93
N TRP A 107 -18.62 -6.26 -6.85
CA TRP A 107 -17.85 -5.10 -7.26
C TRP A 107 -16.61 -4.84 -6.37
N LEU A 108 -16.61 -5.28 -5.11
CA LEU A 108 -15.47 -5.12 -4.19
C LEU A 108 -14.24 -5.92 -4.63
N PRO A 109 -14.30 -7.25 -4.85
CA PRO A 109 -13.15 -8.00 -5.35
C PRO A 109 -12.74 -7.56 -6.76
N VAL A 110 -13.67 -7.13 -7.61
CA VAL A 110 -13.34 -6.56 -8.95
C VAL A 110 -12.58 -5.25 -8.81
N ALA A 111 -13.01 -4.34 -7.92
CA ALA A 111 -12.30 -3.09 -7.66
C ALA A 111 -10.90 -3.35 -7.06
N LEU A 112 -10.78 -4.31 -6.14
CA LEU A 112 -9.48 -4.72 -5.60
C LEU A 112 -8.56 -5.27 -6.70
N LEU A 113 -9.07 -6.11 -7.59
CA LEU A 113 -8.31 -6.61 -8.74
C LEU A 113 -7.84 -5.45 -9.63
N GLY A 114 -8.75 -4.55 -10.01
CA GLY A 114 -8.43 -3.38 -10.82
C GLY A 114 -7.34 -2.51 -10.16
N LYS A 115 -7.47 -2.25 -8.85
CA LYS A 115 -6.47 -1.52 -8.08
C LYS A 115 -5.10 -2.20 -8.10
N THR A 116 -5.05 -3.52 -7.90
CA THR A 116 -3.78 -4.27 -7.92
C THR A 116 -3.13 -4.30 -9.31
N LEU A 117 -3.91 -4.29 -10.39
CA LEU A 117 -3.38 -4.19 -11.75
C LEU A 117 -2.80 -2.79 -12.02
N ILE A 118 -3.46 -1.74 -11.53
CA ILE A 118 -2.92 -0.37 -11.60
C ILE A 118 -1.59 -0.31 -10.86
N ASP A 119 -1.52 -0.83 -9.63
CA ASP A 119 -0.28 -0.84 -8.84
C ASP A 119 0.84 -1.59 -9.55
N LEU A 120 0.54 -2.75 -10.15
CA LEU A 120 1.50 -3.51 -10.94
C LEU A 120 2.08 -2.68 -12.08
N VAL A 121 1.21 -2.05 -12.89
CA VAL A 121 1.64 -1.24 -14.04
C VAL A 121 2.46 -0.04 -13.57
N THR A 122 2.00 0.68 -12.55
CA THR A 122 2.71 1.85 -11.99
C THR A 122 4.08 1.44 -11.47
N ASN A 123 4.20 0.39 -10.65
CA ASN A 123 5.48 -0.02 -10.09
C ASN A 123 6.46 -0.53 -11.15
N VAL A 124 5.98 -1.23 -12.18
CA VAL A 124 6.83 -1.62 -13.31
C VAL A 124 7.34 -0.40 -14.07
N GLN A 125 6.51 0.63 -14.24
CA GLN A 125 6.92 1.88 -14.88
C GLN A 125 7.94 2.63 -14.03
N LEU A 126 7.68 2.83 -12.74
CA LEU A 126 8.59 3.50 -11.81
C LEU A 126 9.95 2.81 -11.75
N GLY A 127 9.98 1.49 -11.58
CA GLY A 127 11.22 0.73 -11.56
C GLY A 127 12.00 0.80 -12.87
N ARG A 128 11.30 0.90 -14.02
CA ARG A 128 11.96 1.16 -15.31
C ARG A 128 12.57 2.55 -15.37
N GLU A 129 11.87 3.58 -14.92
CA GLU A 129 12.35 4.97 -14.91
C GLU A 129 13.60 5.09 -14.02
N GLU A 130 13.53 4.62 -12.78
CA GLU A 130 14.67 4.63 -11.83
C GLU A 130 15.88 3.87 -12.35
N TRP A 131 15.67 2.70 -12.96
CA TRP A 131 16.76 1.91 -13.54
C TRP A 131 17.48 2.65 -14.69
N GLN A 132 16.74 3.37 -15.53
CA GLN A 132 17.35 4.13 -16.63
C GLN A 132 18.10 5.35 -16.12
N GLU A 133 17.60 6.02 -15.08
CA GLU A 133 18.27 7.19 -14.51
C GLU A 133 19.57 6.84 -13.76
N ASN A 134 19.61 5.68 -13.10
CA ASN A 134 20.76 5.21 -12.34
C ASN A 134 21.78 4.41 -13.16
N LYS A 135 21.55 4.19 -14.46
CA LYS A 135 22.43 3.40 -15.33
C LYS A 135 23.73 4.11 -15.75
N LYS A 136 24.07 5.23 -15.11
CA LYS A 136 25.26 6.05 -15.40
C LYS A 136 26.53 5.48 -14.78
#